data_AF-A0A533RV47-F1
#
_entry.id   AF-A0A533RV47-F1
#
_cell.length_a   1.000
_cell.length_b   1.000
_cell.length_c   1.000
_cell.angle_alpha   90.00
_cell.angle_beta   90.00
_cell.angle_gamma   90.00
#
_symmetry.space_group_name_H-M   'P 1'
#
loop_
_entity.id
_entity.type
_entity.pdbx_description
1 polymer ?
#
loop_
_entity_poly.entity_id
_entity_poly.type
_entity_poly.pdbx_seq_one_letter_code
_entity_poly.pdbx_strand_id
1 'polypeptide(L)'
;PTNGKEKTGYPTQKPLGILRRIVAASSNPGDTVLDFFAGSGTTGAACVELGRKFILVDNNLQAMETMAKRFAGLKALDWVGYEPDKNL
;
A
#
# COMPACT_ATOMS: atom_id res chain seq x y z
N PRO A 1 8.26 1.50 -14.61
CA PRO A 1 6.90 0.90 -14.63
C PRO A 1 6.94 -0.51 -14.07
N THR A 2 5.88 -0.92 -13.37
CA THR A 2 5.78 -2.26 -12.78
C THR A 2 5.41 -3.31 -13.82
N ASN A 3 6.11 -4.45 -13.86
CA ASN A 3 5.89 -5.55 -14.80
C ASN A 3 5.52 -6.86 -14.03
N GLY A 4 4.74 -7.74 -14.65
CA GLY A 4 4.47 -9.08 -14.11
C GLY A 4 3.34 -9.16 -13.07
N LYS A 5 3.45 -10.15 -12.16
CA LYS A 5 2.37 -10.60 -11.26
C LYS A 5 1.97 -9.60 -10.16
N GLU A 6 2.80 -8.60 -9.87
CA GLU A 6 2.52 -7.60 -8.82
C GLU A 6 1.63 -6.43 -9.31
N LYS A 7 1.26 -6.40 -10.61
CA LYS A 7 0.42 -5.34 -11.18
C LYS A 7 -0.96 -5.31 -10.52
N THR A 8 -1.38 -4.13 -10.08
CA THR A 8 -2.75 -3.88 -9.58
C THR A 8 -3.66 -3.24 -10.62
N GLY A 9 -3.11 -2.79 -11.74
CA GLY A 9 -3.81 -1.98 -12.74
C GLY A 9 -3.69 -0.47 -12.51
N TYR A 10 -3.05 -0.02 -11.43
CA TYR A 10 -2.80 1.41 -11.20
C TYR A 10 -1.68 1.92 -12.13
N PRO A 11 -1.90 3.00 -12.93
CA PRO A 11 -1.01 3.37 -14.03
C PRO A 11 0.45 3.66 -13.61
N THR A 12 0.62 4.27 -12.43
CA THR A 12 1.92 4.75 -11.93
C THR A 12 2.46 3.90 -10.78
N GLN A 13 2.01 2.65 -10.65
CA GLN A 13 2.50 1.73 -9.63
C GLN A 13 4.03 1.61 -9.69
N LYS A 14 4.67 1.86 -8.54
CA LYS A 14 6.10 1.66 -8.32
C LYS A 14 6.39 0.16 -8.05
N PRO A 15 7.52 -0.40 -8.50
CA PRO A 15 7.85 -1.81 -8.26
C PRO A 15 8.09 -2.11 -6.77
N LEU A 16 7.53 -3.22 -6.27
CA LEU A 16 7.60 -3.58 -4.85
C LEU A 16 9.04 -3.73 -4.34
N GLY A 17 9.94 -4.29 -5.15
CA GLY A 17 11.34 -4.47 -4.76
C GLY A 17 12.06 -3.16 -4.41
N ILE A 18 11.71 -2.06 -5.09
CA ILE A 18 12.29 -0.74 -4.81
C ILE A 18 11.79 -0.20 -3.48
N LEU A 19 10.48 -0.29 -3.22
CA LEU A 19 9.89 0.19 -1.97
C LEU A 19 10.36 -0.63 -0.77
N ARG A 20 10.50 -1.96 -0.93
CA ARG A 20 11.07 -2.83 0.10
C ARG A 20 12.48 -2.38 0.50
N ARG A 21 13.34 -2.07 -0.47
CA ARG A 21 14.70 -1.58 -0.20
C ARG A 21 14.69 -0.24 0.56
N ILE A 22 13.83 0.70 0.14
CA ILE A 22 13.71 2.02 0.78
C ILE A 22 13.20 1.87 2.22
N VAL A 23 12.12 1.12 2.45
CA VAL A 23 11.55 0.91 3.79
C VAL A 23 12.56 0.23 4.71
N ALA A 24 13.25 -0.81 4.24
CA ALA A 24 14.26 -1.52 5.03
C ALA A 24 15.46 -0.65 5.40
N ALA A 25 15.88 0.27 4.53
CA ALA A 25 17.01 1.16 4.78
C ALA A 25 16.67 2.35 5.70
N SER A 26 15.40 2.76 5.74
CA SER A 26 14.97 4.01 6.39
C SER A 26 14.07 3.82 7.62
N SER A 27 13.84 2.57 8.06
CA SER A 27 13.00 2.27 9.23
C SER A 27 13.38 0.93 9.85
N ASN A 28 12.97 0.70 11.10
CA ASN A 28 13.09 -0.58 11.80
C ASN A 28 11.75 -1.34 11.82
N PRO A 29 11.75 -2.66 12.05
CA PRO A 29 10.52 -3.40 12.32
C PRO A 29 9.73 -2.74 13.46
N GLY A 30 8.41 -2.61 13.30
CA GLY A 30 7.52 -1.94 14.25
C GLY A 30 7.37 -0.43 14.06
N ASP A 31 8.27 0.23 13.33
CA ASP A 31 8.13 1.66 12.98
C ASP A 31 6.90 1.91 12.09
N THR A 32 6.46 3.16 12.05
CA THR A 32 5.35 3.60 11.19
C THR A 32 5.87 4.35 9.98
N VAL A 33 5.48 3.91 8.78
CA VAL A 33 5.79 4.58 7.52
C VAL A 33 4.56 5.33 7.00
N LEU A 34 4.75 6.59 6.60
CA LEU A 34 3.68 7.43 6.05
C LEU A 34 3.94 7.73 4.57
N ASP A 35 2.92 7.55 3.74
CA ASP A 35 2.95 7.89 2.31
C ASP A 35 1.70 8.71 1.95
N PHE A 36 1.90 9.98 1.57
CA PHE A 36 0.82 10.91 1.22
C PHE A 36 0.32 10.78 -0.23
N PHE A 37 1.01 10.00 -1.06
CA PHE A 37 0.70 9.80 -2.47
C PHE A 37 0.73 8.30 -2.78
N ALA A 38 -0.02 7.55 -1.99
CA ALA A 38 0.12 6.10 -1.90
C ALA A 38 -0.23 5.39 -3.22
N GLY A 39 -1.15 5.94 -4.02
CA GLY A 39 -1.62 5.37 -5.28
C GLY A 39 -2.03 3.91 -5.10
N SER A 40 -1.29 3.01 -5.73
CA SER A 40 -1.51 1.55 -5.59
C SER A 40 -1.25 0.96 -4.18
N GLY A 41 -0.68 1.72 -3.25
CA GLY A 41 -0.34 1.25 -1.90
C GLY A 41 0.91 0.36 -1.81
N THR A 42 1.85 0.46 -2.77
CA THR A 42 3.06 -0.40 -2.77
C THR A 42 3.92 -0.19 -1.54
N THR A 43 3.96 1.04 -1.00
CA THR A 43 4.64 1.35 0.26
C THR A 43 4.07 0.51 1.42
N GLY A 44 2.75 0.42 1.54
CA GLY A 44 2.11 -0.42 2.56
C GLY A 44 2.37 -1.91 2.36
N ALA A 45 2.34 -2.40 1.11
CA ALA A 45 2.69 -3.79 0.82
C ALA A 45 4.13 -4.14 1.26
N ALA A 46 5.08 -3.24 1.01
CA ALA A 46 6.44 -3.40 1.51
C ALA A 46 6.51 -3.37 3.05
N CYS A 47 5.70 -2.53 3.70
CA CYS A 47 5.63 -2.47 5.16
C CYS A 47 5.08 -3.77 5.75
N VAL A 48 4.06 -4.38 5.15
CA VAL A 48 3.53 -5.69 5.57
C VAL A 48 4.61 -6.77 5.54
N GLU A 49 5.33 -6.89 4.42
CA GLU A 49 6.40 -7.90 4.28
C GLU A 49 7.55 -7.70 5.28
N LEU A 50 7.82 -6.45 5.65
CA LEU A 50 8.92 -6.08 6.53
C LEU A 50 8.50 -5.93 7.99
N GLY A 51 7.23 -6.12 8.34
CA GLY A 51 6.74 -5.95 9.72
C GLY A 51 6.78 -4.50 10.21
N ARG A 52 6.43 -3.53 9.35
CA ARG A 52 6.21 -2.12 9.70
C ARG A 52 4.72 -1.82 9.73
N LYS A 53 4.33 -0.84 10.56
CA LYS A 53 3.01 -0.21 10.46
C LYS A 53 3.04 0.80 9.31
N PHE A 54 1.88 1.14 8.77
CA PHE A 54 1.80 2.14 7.72
C PHE A 54 0.56 3.01 7.83
N ILE A 55 0.66 4.22 7.31
CA ILE A 55 -0.44 5.12 7.03
C ILE A 55 -0.31 5.50 5.56
N LEU A 56 -1.37 5.26 4.79
CA LEU A 56 -1.43 5.57 3.36
C LEU A 56 -2.53 6.59 3.13
N VAL A 57 -2.21 7.66 2.42
CA VAL A 57 -3.16 8.69 2.05
C VAL A 57 -3.13 8.85 0.54
N ASP A 58 -4.31 9.02 -0.05
CA ASP A 58 -4.50 9.42 -1.43
C ASP A 58 -5.86 10.12 -1.54
N ASN A 59 -6.02 11.02 -2.50
CA ASN A 59 -7.28 11.73 -2.76
C ASN A 59 -8.04 11.17 -3.97
N ASN A 60 -7.45 10.21 -4.68
CA ASN A 60 -8.04 9.60 -5.86
C ASN A 60 -8.83 8.33 -5.48
N LEU A 61 -10.11 8.28 -5.85
CA LEU A 61 -10.96 7.12 -5.62
C LEU A 61 -10.39 5.82 -6.23
N GLN A 62 -9.80 5.88 -7.42
CA GLN A 62 -9.16 4.72 -8.06
C GLN A 62 -7.99 4.20 -7.22
N ALA A 63 -7.25 5.08 -6.54
CA ALA A 63 -6.18 4.67 -5.62
C ALA A 63 -6.77 3.94 -4.42
N MET A 64 -7.83 4.49 -3.82
CA MET A 64 -8.52 3.89 -2.69
C MET A 64 -9.07 2.50 -3.01
N GLU A 65 -9.75 2.34 -4.14
CA GLU A 65 -10.25 1.03 -4.62
C GLU A 65 -9.13 0.04 -4.88
N THR A 66 -8.02 0.52 -5.44
CA THR A 66 -6.83 -0.31 -5.70
C THR A 66 -6.23 -0.81 -4.38
N MET A 67 -6.10 0.08 -3.39
CA MET A 67 -5.60 -0.27 -2.06
C MET A 67 -6.55 -1.23 -1.35
N ALA A 68 -7.87 -1.02 -1.43
CA ALA A 68 -8.87 -1.90 -0.85
C ALA A 68 -8.73 -3.33 -1.37
N LYS A 69 -8.64 -3.52 -2.69
CA LYS A 69 -8.39 -4.82 -3.32
C LYS A 69 -7.07 -5.43 -2.87
N ARG A 70 -5.99 -4.63 -2.86
CA ARG A 70 -4.66 -5.10 -2.46
C ARG A 70 -4.62 -5.59 -1.01
N PHE A 71 -5.42 -4.99 -0.13
CA PHE A 71 -5.37 -5.26 1.30
C PHE A 71 -6.60 -6.02 1.84
N ALA A 72 -7.48 -6.56 0.99
CA ALA A 72 -8.72 -7.24 1.41
C ALA A 72 -8.50 -8.38 2.42
N GLY A 73 -7.33 -9.04 2.40
CA GLY A 73 -6.98 -10.10 3.36
C GLY A 73 -6.45 -9.60 4.72
N LEU A 74 -6.23 -8.30 4.91
CA LEU A 74 -5.70 -7.74 6.15
C LEU A 74 -6.84 -7.39 7.11
N LYS A 75 -6.87 -8.04 8.27
CA LYS A 75 -7.92 -7.84 9.28
C LYS A 75 -7.76 -6.59 10.14
N ALA A 76 -6.56 -6.00 10.16
CA ALA A 76 -6.21 -4.88 11.03
C ALA A 76 -5.91 -3.63 10.21
N LEU A 77 -6.95 -3.08 9.57
CA LEU A 77 -6.88 -1.82 8.83
C LEU A 77 -8.04 -0.92 9.22
N ASP A 78 -7.71 0.33 9.55
CA ASP A 78 -8.67 1.39 9.78
C ASP A 78 -8.75 2.26 8.52
N TRP A 79 -9.94 2.32 7.91
CA TRP A 79 -10.21 3.20 6.78
C TRP A 79 -10.82 4.51 7.28
N VAL A 80 -10.25 5.63 6.85
CA VAL A 80 -10.71 6.98 7.23
C VAL A 80 -11.17 7.72 5.99
N GLY A 81 -12.42 8.20 5.97
CA GLY A 81 -12.98 8.93 4.84
C GLY A 81 -13.27 8.10 3.59
N TYR A 82 -13.17 6.77 3.69
CA TYR A 82 -13.49 5.81 2.62
C TYR A 82 -14.05 4.54 3.25
N GLU A 83 -15.08 3.95 2.63
CA GLU A 83 -15.63 2.65 3.04
C GLU A 83 -15.43 1.65 1.89
N PRO A 84 -14.54 0.65 2.04
CA PRO A 84 -14.36 -0.39 1.03
C PRO A 84 -15.64 -1.22 0.85
N ASP A 85 -15.91 -1.64 -0.39
CA ASP A 85 -16.96 -2.63 -0.64
C ASP A 85 -16.63 -3.93 0.12
N LYS A 86 -17.60 -4.42 0.90
CA LYS A 86 -17.49 -5.60 1.76
C LYS A 86 -17.43 -6.90 0.96
N ASN A 87 -17.69 -6.85 -0.35
CA ASN A 87 -17.65 -8.00 -1.25
C ASN A 87 -16.31 -8.15 -2.01
N LEU A 88 -15.28 -7.38 -1.65
CA LEU A 88 -13.92 -7.46 -2.22
C LEU A 88 -13.11 -8.66 -1.73
#